data_AF-A0A2N2X8H2-F1
#
_entry.id   AF-A0A2N2X8H2-F1
#
_cell.length_a   1.000
_cell.length_b   1.000
_cell.length_c   1.000
_cell.angle_alpha   90.00
_cell.angle_beta   90.00
_cell.angle_gamma   90.00
#
_symmetry.space_group_name_H-M   'P 1'
#
loop_
_entity.id
_entity.type
_entity.pdbx_description
1 polymer ?
#
loop_
_entity_poly.entity_id
_entity_poly.type
_entity_poly.pdbx_seq_one_letter_code
_entity_poly.pdbx_strand_id
1 'polypeptide(L)' 'MRPELLRKGHIEGVWNGNTQSFEPFKSNYVKLFYGKAMIIFGSDYHKGKTRITTKSENLIKDSTVIVVE' A
#
# COMPACT_ATOMS: atom_id res chain seq x y z
N MET A 1 2.79 8.55 2.83
CA MET A 1 3.26 7.18 2.48
C MET A 1 2.79 6.86 1.06
N ARG A 2 3.67 6.26 0.25
CA ARG A 2 3.41 5.90 -1.15
C ARG A 2 3.80 4.44 -1.38
N PRO A 3 2.84 3.51 -1.53
CA PRO A 3 3.13 2.13 -1.87
C PRO A 3 3.41 1.94 -3.36
N GLU A 4 4.34 1.03 -3.66
CA GLU A 4 4.72 0.59 -5.00
C GLU A 4 4.77 -0.95 -5.06
N LEU A 5 4.24 -1.53 -6.13
CA LEU A 5 4.29 -2.97 -6.42
C LEU A 5 5.36 -3.25 -7.49
N LEU A 6 6.19 -4.27 -7.27
CA LEU A 6 7.21 -4.69 -8.25
C LEU A 6 6.76 -5.86 -9.15
N ARG A 7 5.66 -6.54 -8.81
CA ARG A 7 5.19 -7.78 -9.46
C ARG A 7 3.65 -7.80 -9.51
N LYS A 8 3.09 -8.93 -9.98
CA LYS A 8 1.64 -9.17 -10.17
C LYS A 8 0.78 -8.77 -8.95
N GLY A 9 -0.46 -8.41 -9.26
CA GLY A 9 -1.46 -7.84 -8.36
C GLY A 9 -1.54 -6.32 -8.47
N HIS A 10 -2.44 -5.72 -7.71
CA HIS A 10 -2.66 -4.28 -7.69
C HIS A 10 -2.96 -3.76 -6.29
N ILE A 11 -2.81 -2.45 -6.11
CA ILE A 11 -3.27 -1.75 -4.89
C ILE A 11 -4.75 -1.46 -5.11
N GLU A 12 -5.61 -2.16 -4.38
CA GLU A 12 -7.06 -1.94 -4.46
C GLU A 12 -7.46 -0.70 -3.65
N GLY A 13 -6.68 -0.37 -2.62
CA GLY A 13 -6.82 0.91 -1.95
C GLY A 13 -5.81 1.17 -0.85
N VAL A 14 -5.83 2.41 -0.36
CA VAL A 14 -5.06 2.89 0.77
C VAL A 14 -5.98 3.66 1.72
N TRP A 15 -5.75 3.50 3.02
CA TRP A 15 -6.60 4.13 4.04
C TRP A 15 -5.81 4.43 5.30
N ASN A 16 -6.13 5.50 6.01
CA ASN A 16 -5.44 5.88 7.25
C ASN A 16 -6.36 5.91 8.49
N GLY A 17 -7.67 5.74 8.32
CA GLY A 17 -8.63 5.78 9.44
C GLY A 17 -9.14 7.18 9.81
N ASN A 18 -8.71 8.25 9.13
CA ASN A 18 -9.20 9.60 9.38
C ASN A 18 -10.50 9.86 8.60
N THR A 19 -11.62 9.99 9.31
CA THR A 19 -12.95 10.27 8.72
C THR A 19 -13.05 11.64 8.03
N GLN A 20 -12.14 12.56 8.32
CA GLN A 20 -12.05 13.89 7.70
C GLN A 20 -11.04 13.93 6.53
N SER A 21 -10.42 12.79 6.18
CA SER A 21 -9.52 12.72 5.05
C SER A 21 -10.29 12.70 3.73
N PHE A 22 -9.91 13.58 2.80
CA PHE A 22 -10.43 13.60 1.42
C PHE A 22 -9.49 12.90 0.43
N GLU A 23 -8.45 12.22 0.91
CA GLU A 23 -7.57 11.47 0.03
C GLU A 23 -8.32 10.29 -0.61
N PRO A 24 -8.14 10.08 -1.92
CA PRO A 24 -8.87 9.03 -2.63
C PRO A 24 -8.44 7.64 -2.12
N PHE A 25 -9.43 6.78 -1.88
CA PHE A 25 -9.18 5.40 -1.46
C PHE A 25 -8.41 4.60 -2.52
N LYS A 26 -8.82 4.72 -3.80
CA LYS A 26 -8.09 4.12 -4.94
C LYS A 26 -6.92 5.01 -5.36
N SER A 27 -5.81 4.89 -4.65
CA SER A 27 -4.63 5.72 -4.82
C SER A 27 -3.34 4.96 -4.48
N ASN A 28 -2.21 5.44 -4.99
CA ASN A 28 -0.87 5.00 -4.60
C ASN A 28 -0.21 5.94 -3.57
N TYR A 29 -1.02 6.72 -2.84
CA TYR A 29 -0.54 7.57 -1.74
C TYR A 29 -1.62 7.76 -0.68
N VAL A 30 -1.17 7.86 0.58
CA VAL A 30 -1.99 8.28 1.72
C VAL A 30 -1.12 8.95 2.78
N LYS A 31 -1.60 10.02 3.39
CA LYS A 31 -1.04 10.61 4.60
C LYS A 31 -1.22 9.67 5.77
N LEU A 32 -0.21 9.57 6.62
CA LEU A 32 -0.32 8.79 7.84
C LEU A 32 -1.26 9.52 8.81
N PHE A 33 -2.06 8.76 9.54
CA PHE A 33 -2.86 9.25 10.65
C PHE A 33 -2.39 8.55 11.92
N TYR A 34 -1.96 9.34 12.90
CA TYR A 34 -1.25 8.83 14.09
C TYR A 34 -0.09 7.88 13.75
N GLY A 35 0.66 8.21 12.70
CA GLY A 35 1.82 7.44 12.24
C GLY A 35 1.48 6.11 11.57
N LYS A 36 0.20 5.82 11.27
CA LYS A 36 -0.23 4.56 10.65
C LYS A 36 -1.06 4.79 9.39
N ALA A 37 -1.07 3.76 8.55
CA ALA A 37 -1.93 3.63 7.39
C ALA A 37 -2.00 2.15 6.99
N MET A 38 -2.98 1.82 6.15
CA MET A 38 -3.29 0.49 5.64
C MET A 38 -3.23 0.50 4.12
N ILE A 39 -2.77 -0.62 3.56
CA ILE A 39 -2.77 -0.89 2.12
C ILE A 39 -3.62 -2.14 1.92
N ILE A 40 -4.54 -2.09 0.96
CA ILE A 40 -5.33 -3.23 0.53
C ILE A 40 -4.78 -3.70 -0.80
N PHE A 41 -4.40 -4.97 -0.87
CA PHE A 41 -3.78 -5.59 -2.02
C PHE A 41 -4.74 -6.60 -2.65
N GLY A 42 -4.94 -6.50 -3.97
CA GLY A 42 -5.63 -7.48 -4.79
C GLY A 42 -4.63 -8.36 -5.53
N SER A 43 -4.79 -9.68 -5.46
CA SER A 43 -3.87 -10.65 -6.09
C SER A 43 -4.18 -10.95 -7.56
N ASP A 44 -5.33 -10.51 -8.07
CA ASP A 44 -5.83 -10.84 -9.42
C ASP A 44 -5.84 -12.35 -9.73
N TYR A 45 -6.04 -13.18 -8.69
CA TYR A 45 -6.00 -14.64 -8.77
C TYR A 45 -4.66 -15.20 -9.29
N HIS A 46 -3.59 -14.40 -9.23
CA HIS A 46 -2.25 -14.83 -9.62
C HIS A 46 -1.47 -15.37 -8.42
N LYS A 47 -1.19 -16.67 -8.46
CA LYS A 47 -0.25 -17.31 -7.52
C LYS A 47 1.16 -16.74 -7.67
N GLY A 48 1.90 -16.76 -6.58
CA GLY A 48 3.31 -16.40 -6.53
C GLY A 48 3.66 -15.39 -5.44
N LYS A 49 4.83 -14.78 -5.57
CA LYS A 49 5.34 -13.79 -4.60
C LYS A 49 5.25 -12.39 -5.21
N THR A 50 4.67 -11.46 -4.46
CA THR A 50 4.72 -10.03 -4.79
C THR A 50 5.45 -9.26 -3.69
N ARG A 51 6.10 -8.15 -4.06
CA ARG A 51 6.79 -7.27 -3.12
C ARG A 51 6.09 -5.91 -3.14
N ILE A 52 5.68 -5.46 -1.96
CA ILE A 52 5.19 -4.11 -1.74
C ILE A 52 6.30 -3.32 -1.08
N THR A 53 6.68 -2.19 -1.69
CA THR A 53 7.64 -1.24 -1.13
C THR A 53 6.89 0.02 -0.74
N THR A 54 7.11 0.53 0.46
CA THR A 54 6.53 1.80 0.91
C THR A 54 7.62 2.86 1.03
N LYS A 55 7.30 4.08 0.58
CA LYS A 55 8.22 5.22 0.66
C LYS A 55 7.51 6.43 1.26
N SER A 56 8.30 7.31 1.85
CA SER A 56 7.89 8.65 2.26
C SER A 56 9.10 9.57 2.16
N GLU A 57 8.86 10.86 1.98
CA GLU A 57 9.93 11.85 2.04
C GLU A 57 10.60 11.80 3.41
N ASN A 58 11.93 11.88 3.39
CA ASN A 58 12.80 11.90 4.58
C ASN A 58 12.72 10.67 5.50
N LEU A 59 12.12 9.55 5.03
CA LEU A 59 12.09 8.29 5.77
C LEU A 59 12.75 7.18 4.96
N ILE A 60 13.34 6.22 5.67
CA ILE A 60 13.88 5.00 5.07
C ILE A 60 12.71 4.19 4.51
N LYS A 61 12.85 3.75 3.26
CA LYS A 61 11.87 2.87 2.61
C LYS A 61 11.85 1.49 3.27
N ASP A 62 10.69 0.86 3.30
CA ASP A 62 10.55 -0.51 3.80
C ASP A 62 9.84 -1.39 2.76
N SER A 63 9.97 -2.71 2.87
CA SER A 63 9.42 -3.66 1.93
C SER A 63 8.96 -4.94 2.58
N THR A 64 7.76 -5.40 2.19
CA THR A 64 7.25 -6.71 2.59
C THR A 64 6.97 -7.59 1.39
N VAL A 65 7.03 -8.90 1.57
CA VAL A 65 6.72 -9.90 0.55
C VAL A 65 5.41 -10.57 0.93
N ILE A 66 4.44 -10.54 0.00
CA ILE A 66 3.19 -11.27 0.12
C ILE A 66 3.30 -12.54 -0.74
N VAL A 67 2.93 -13.67 -0.17
CA VAL A 67 2.85 -14.96 -0.85
C VAL A 67 1.38 -15.26 -1.11
N VAL A 68 1.03 -15.47 -2.38
CA VAL A 68 -0.30 -15.87 -2.85
C VAL A 68 -0.22 -17.32 -3.30
N GLU A 69 -1.01 -18.19 -2.70
CA GLU A 69 -1.01 -19.64 -2.92
C GLU A 69 -2.19 -20.15 -3.74
#